data_AF-A0A1S3XYY6-F1
#
_entry.id   AF-A0A1S3XYY6-F1
#
_cell.length_a   1.000
_cell.length_b   1.000
_cell.length_c   1.000
_cell.angle_alpha   90.00
_cell.angle_beta   90.00
_cell.angle_gamma   90.00
#
_symmetry.space_group_name_H-M   'P 1'
#
loop_
_entity.id
_entity.type
_entity.pdbx_description
1 polymer ?
#
loop_
_entity_poly.entity_id
_entity_poly.type
_entity_poly.pdbx_seq_one_letter_code
_entity_poly.pdbx_strand_id
1 'polypeptide(L)'
;MVKFTAEELRNIMDYKHNIRNMSVIAHVDHGKSTLTDSLVAAAGIIAQEVAGDVRMTDTRADEAERGITIKSTGISLYYQMTDESLKNFKGERNGNEYLINLIDSPGHVDFSSEVTAALRITDGALVVVDCVEGVCVQTETVLRQAPEQALGGIYGVLNQKRGHVFEEMQRPGTPLYNIKAYLPVIESFGFSGTLRAATSGQAFPQCVFDHWDMMSSDPLDAGTQAHQLVLDIRKRKGLKQAVTPLSEFEDKL
;
A
#
# COMPACT_ATOMS: atom_id res chain seq x y z
N MET A 1 29.16 -9.87 -16.66
CA MET A 1 28.80 -11.16 -17.30
C MET A 1 27.54 -11.64 -16.58
N VAL A 2 26.44 -11.87 -17.30
CA VAL A 2 25.15 -12.23 -16.69
C VAL A 2 25.32 -13.53 -15.90
N LYS A 3 24.89 -13.55 -14.63
CA LYS A 3 25.16 -14.64 -13.68
C LYS A 3 24.33 -15.92 -13.91
N PHE A 4 23.49 -15.96 -14.94
CA PHE A 4 22.55 -17.04 -15.17
C PHE A 4 22.28 -17.26 -16.67
N THR A 5 21.87 -18.48 -17.00
CA THR A 5 21.50 -18.92 -18.34
C THR A 5 19.99 -18.87 -18.57
N ALA A 6 19.55 -18.88 -19.83
CA ALA A 6 18.12 -18.92 -20.17
C ALA A 6 17.44 -20.22 -19.70
N GLU A 7 18.19 -21.33 -19.61
CA GLU A 7 17.69 -22.62 -19.12
C GLU A 7 17.43 -22.59 -17.61
N GLU A 8 18.35 -22.01 -16.83
CA GLU A 8 18.17 -21.81 -15.37
C GLU A 8 16.95 -20.94 -15.07
N LEU A 9 16.78 -19.85 -15.83
CA LEU A 9 15.57 -19.01 -15.74
C LEU A 9 14.30 -19.82 -16.02
N ARG A 10 14.30 -20.63 -17.09
CA ARG A 10 13.14 -21.43 -17.46
C ARG A 10 12.78 -22.45 -16.38
N ASN A 11 13.77 -23.07 -15.74
CA ASN A 11 13.54 -24.04 -14.67
C ASN A 11 12.87 -23.38 -13.45
N ILE A 12 13.29 -22.16 -13.08
CA ILE A 12 12.71 -21.45 -11.94
C ILE A 12 11.28 -20.99 -12.22
N MET A 13 10.90 -20.76 -13.47
CA MET A 13 9.52 -20.43 -13.83
C MET A 13 8.52 -21.53 -13.44
N ASP A 14 8.97 -22.78 -13.24
CA ASP A 14 8.11 -23.86 -12.75
C ASP A 14 7.86 -23.75 -11.24
N TYR A 15 8.75 -23.08 -10.48
CA TYR A 15 8.63 -22.85 -9.04
C TYR A 15 7.83 -21.59 -8.73
N LYS A 16 6.50 -21.66 -8.91
CA LYS A 16 5.57 -20.52 -8.73
C LYS A 16 5.72 -19.77 -7.40
N HIS A 17 6.00 -20.48 -6.30
CA HIS A 17 6.16 -19.88 -4.98
C HIS A 17 7.46 -19.07 -4.81
N ASN A 18 8.37 -19.17 -5.77
CA ASN A 18 9.64 -18.45 -5.79
C ASN A 18 9.62 -17.27 -6.79
N ILE A 19 8.49 -17.03 -7.46
CA ILE A 19 8.30 -15.89 -8.37
C ILE A 19 7.70 -14.72 -7.59
N ARG A 20 8.23 -13.51 -7.80
CA ARG A 20 7.68 -12.27 -7.22
C ARG A 20 7.51 -11.23 -8.30
N ASN A 21 6.27 -10.83 -8.57
CA ASN A 21 6.00 -9.72 -9.48
C ASN A 21 5.88 -8.44 -8.65
N MET A 22 6.79 -7.50 -8.87
CA MET A 22 6.91 -6.26 -8.07
C MET A 22 6.88 -5.05 -8.99
N SER A 23 6.17 -4.00 -8.63
CA SER A 23 6.26 -2.69 -9.30
C SER A 23 7.13 -1.72 -8.52
N VAL A 24 7.75 -0.74 -9.18
CA VAL A 24 8.36 0.42 -8.49
C VAL A 24 7.46 1.63 -8.66
N ILE A 25 7.10 2.28 -7.55
CA ILE A 25 6.28 3.49 -7.49
C ILE A 25 7.12 4.61 -6.88
N ALA A 26 7.15 5.76 -7.53
CA ALA A 26 7.78 6.96 -6.99
C ALA A 26 7.17 8.21 -7.64
N HIS A 27 7.36 9.36 -7.00
CA HIS A 27 7.17 10.64 -7.68
C HIS A 27 8.25 10.84 -8.75
N VAL A 28 8.01 11.79 -9.66
CA VAL A 28 9.04 12.24 -10.61
C VAL A 28 10.26 12.74 -9.82
N ASP A 29 11.46 12.42 -10.31
CA ASP A 29 12.74 12.81 -9.71
C ASP A 29 13.07 12.24 -8.32
N HIS A 30 12.28 11.32 -7.78
CA HIS A 30 12.58 10.64 -6.48
C HIS A 30 13.64 9.52 -6.59
N GLY A 31 14.38 9.46 -7.69
CA GLY A 31 15.46 8.48 -7.87
C GLY A 31 15.00 7.05 -8.22
N LYS A 32 13.77 6.88 -8.70
CA LYS A 32 13.21 5.58 -9.10
C LYS A 32 14.06 4.86 -10.13
N SER A 33 14.44 5.52 -11.23
CA SER A 33 15.27 4.92 -12.29
C SER A 33 16.65 4.53 -11.76
N THR A 34 17.26 5.37 -10.92
CA THR A 34 18.54 5.09 -10.26
C THR A 34 18.47 3.85 -9.34
N LEU A 35 17.38 3.71 -8.59
CA LEU A 35 17.15 2.54 -7.76
C LEU A 35 16.98 1.28 -8.61
N THR A 36 16.17 1.36 -9.67
CA THR A 36 15.96 0.24 -10.59
C THR A 36 17.27 -0.20 -11.23
N ASP A 37 18.06 0.73 -11.77
CA ASP A 37 19.39 0.43 -12.33
C ASP A 37 20.33 -0.25 -11.33
N SER A 38 20.32 0.21 -10.08
CA SER A 38 21.12 -0.38 -9.01
C SER A 38 20.71 -1.84 -8.73
N LEU A 39 19.41 -2.15 -8.76
CA LEU A 39 18.90 -3.51 -8.62
C LEU A 39 19.31 -4.41 -9.79
N VAL A 40 19.26 -3.88 -11.02
CA VAL A 40 19.67 -4.61 -12.23
C VAL A 40 21.17 -4.95 -12.19
N ALA A 41 21.99 -4.00 -11.73
CA ALA A 41 23.41 -4.21 -11.55
C ALA A 41 23.72 -5.22 -10.44
N ALA A 42 23.00 -5.15 -9.31
CA ALA A 42 23.14 -6.11 -8.21
C ALA A 42 22.74 -7.54 -8.63
N ALA A 43 21.74 -7.69 -9.49
CA ALA A 43 21.35 -8.97 -10.10
C ALA A 43 22.41 -9.51 -11.09
N GLY A 44 23.47 -8.76 -11.37
CA GLY A 44 24.56 -9.16 -12.25
C GLY A 44 24.18 -9.16 -13.73
N ILE A 45 23.04 -8.57 -14.09
CA ILE A 45 22.60 -8.41 -15.48
C ILE A 45 23.48 -7.38 -16.20
N ILE A 46 23.95 -6.36 -15.47
CA ILE A 46 24.85 -5.31 -15.94
C ILE A 46 26.09 -5.28 -15.03
N ALA A 47 27.23 -4.82 -15.57
CA ALA A 47 28.40 -4.52 -14.74
C ALA A 47 28.11 -3.31 -13.82
N GLN A 48 28.46 -3.40 -12.54
CA GLN A 48 28.21 -2.33 -11.55
C GLN A 48 28.80 -0.97 -11.94
N GLU A 49 29.85 -0.95 -12.75
CA GLU A 49 30.54 0.26 -13.21
C GLU A 49 29.73 1.08 -14.23
N VAL A 50 28.68 0.50 -14.83
CA VAL A 50 27.80 1.16 -15.82
C VAL A 50 26.39 1.37 -15.29
N ALA A 51 26.16 1.02 -14.03
CA ALA A 51 24.86 1.12 -13.37
C ALA A 51 24.57 2.58 -12.98
N GLY A 52 23.43 3.12 -13.44
CA GLY A 52 23.02 4.50 -13.18
C GLY A 52 23.35 5.49 -14.30
N ASP A 53 24.39 5.23 -15.10
CA ASP A 53 24.74 6.07 -16.26
C ASP A 53 23.93 5.69 -17.51
N VAL A 54 23.50 4.42 -17.64
CA VAL A 54 22.84 3.88 -18.84
C VAL A 54 21.32 4.07 -18.81
N ARG A 55 20.68 4.17 -17.62
CA ARG A 55 19.21 4.22 -17.46
C ARG A 55 18.50 3.18 -18.32
N MET A 56 18.74 1.89 -18.03
CA MET A 56 18.32 0.79 -18.91
C MET A 56 16.79 0.63 -19.04
N THR A 57 16.02 1.12 -18.07
CA THR A 57 14.55 1.14 -18.16
C THR A 57 14.03 2.24 -19.08
N ASP A 58 14.83 3.28 -19.35
CA ASP A 58 14.49 4.36 -20.26
C ASP A 58 14.84 3.93 -21.70
N THR A 59 14.04 3.01 -22.24
CA THR A 59 14.23 2.40 -23.56
C THR A 59 14.06 3.38 -24.73
N ARG A 60 13.46 4.55 -24.48
CA ARG A 60 13.19 5.56 -25.50
C ARG A 60 14.12 6.78 -25.37
N ALA A 61 14.46 7.36 -26.52
CA ALA A 61 15.34 8.55 -26.56
C ALA A 61 14.74 9.77 -25.83
N ASP A 62 13.41 9.93 -25.84
CA ASP A 62 12.70 11.00 -25.14
C ASP A 62 12.65 10.80 -23.62
N GLU A 63 12.69 9.56 -23.14
CA GLU A 63 12.81 9.23 -21.71
C GLU A 63 14.20 9.63 -21.20
N ALA A 64 15.25 9.21 -21.91
CA ALA A 64 16.63 9.50 -21.56
C ALA A 64 16.96 11.00 -21.60
N GLU A 65 16.44 11.74 -22.59
CA GLU A 65 16.62 13.19 -22.72
C GLU A 65 15.94 13.97 -21.60
N ARG A 66 14.76 13.51 -21.16
CA ARG A 66 13.95 14.20 -20.14
C ARG A 66 14.20 13.71 -18.72
N GLY A 67 14.89 12.58 -18.56
CA GLY A 67 15.16 11.95 -17.26
C GLY A 67 13.91 11.38 -16.58
N ILE A 68 12.86 11.07 -17.34
CA ILE A 68 11.60 10.53 -16.81
C ILE A 68 11.26 9.19 -17.47
N THR A 69 10.69 8.27 -16.70
CA THR A 69 10.09 7.05 -17.25
C THR A 69 8.72 7.35 -17.83
N ILE A 70 8.53 7.10 -19.12
CA ILE A 70 7.28 7.33 -19.86
C ILE A 70 6.52 6.02 -20.04
N LYS A 71 7.24 4.90 -20.23
CA LYS A 71 6.67 3.57 -20.45
C LYS A 71 7.06 2.56 -19.40
N SER A 72 6.14 1.64 -19.13
CA SER A 72 6.40 0.54 -18.24
C SER A 72 7.33 -0.50 -18.86
N THR A 73 8.43 -0.83 -18.19
CA THR A 73 9.39 -1.86 -18.62
C THR A 73 9.51 -2.97 -17.59
N GLY A 74 9.42 -4.23 -18.03
CA GLY A 74 9.61 -5.40 -17.19
C GLY A 74 11.04 -5.90 -17.25
N ILE A 75 11.68 -6.08 -16.08
CA ILE A 75 13.01 -6.67 -15.95
C ILE A 75 12.93 -7.85 -14.99
N SER A 76 13.47 -8.99 -15.41
CA SER A 76 13.58 -10.18 -14.56
C SER A 76 14.93 -10.21 -13.86
N LEU A 77 14.91 -10.23 -12.53
CA LEU A 77 16.08 -10.34 -11.66
C LEU A 77 16.12 -11.75 -11.08
N TYR A 78 17.24 -12.44 -11.28
CA TYR A 78 17.52 -13.72 -10.61
C TYR A 78 18.34 -13.44 -9.36
N TYR A 79 17.96 -14.05 -8.24
CA TYR A 79 18.74 -13.94 -7.01
C TYR A 79 18.72 -15.24 -6.20
N GLN A 80 19.88 -15.65 -5.71
CA GLN A 80 20.01 -16.76 -4.78
C GLN A 80 20.10 -16.21 -3.35
N MET A 81 19.10 -16.51 -2.54
CA MET A 81 19.04 -16.08 -1.15
C MET A 81 19.91 -16.96 -0.26
N THR A 82 20.43 -16.39 0.83
CA THR A 82 21.09 -17.17 1.89
C THR A 82 20.06 -17.74 2.86
N ASP A 83 20.39 -18.83 3.55
CA ASP A 83 19.51 -19.39 4.58
C ASP A 83 19.21 -18.40 5.71
N GLU A 84 20.16 -17.52 6.02
CA GLU A 84 19.99 -16.46 7.01
C GLU A 84 18.92 -15.43 6.57
N SER A 85 18.96 -15.01 5.30
CA SER A 85 17.96 -14.10 4.72
C SER A 85 16.54 -14.68 4.75
N LEU A 86 16.41 -16.01 4.69
CA LEU A 86 15.12 -16.70 4.67
C LEU A 86 14.64 -17.18 6.05
N LYS A 87 15.40 -16.95 7.12
CA LYS A 87 15.08 -17.44 8.47
C LYS A 87 13.69 -17.04 8.96
N ASN A 88 13.23 -15.84 8.58
CA ASN A 88 11.94 -15.30 8.97
C ASN A 88 10.84 -15.48 7.91
N PHE A 89 11.17 -16.04 6.74
CA PHE A 89 10.20 -16.28 5.68
C PHE A 89 9.36 -17.51 6.00
N LYS A 90 8.03 -17.33 6.06
CA LYS A 90 7.07 -18.40 6.41
C LYS A 90 6.24 -18.92 5.23
N GLY A 91 6.51 -18.42 4.03
CA GLY A 91 5.78 -18.84 2.83
C GLY A 91 6.30 -20.16 2.28
N GLU A 92 5.48 -20.80 1.44
CA GLU A 92 5.91 -21.93 0.62
C GLU A 92 7.06 -21.49 -0.31
N ARG A 93 8.04 -22.37 -0.52
CA ARG A 93 9.19 -22.14 -1.41
C ARG A 93 9.86 -23.45 -1.80
N ASN A 94 10.50 -23.46 -2.96
CA ASN A 94 11.32 -24.56 -3.46
C ASN A 94 12.77 -24.09 -3.56
N GLY A 95 13.64 -24.50 -2.63
CA GLY A 95 15.02 -24.03 -2.59
C GLY A 95 15.14 -22.54 -2.25
N ASN A 96 16.31 -21.96 -2.56
CA ASN A 96 16.69 -20.59 -2.18
C ASN A 96 16.78 -19.63 -3.39
N GLU A 97 16.43 -20.09 -4.58
CA GLU A 97 16.50 -19.29 -5.81
C GLU A 97 15.18 -18.55 -6.00
N TYR A 98 15.24 -17.26 -6.32
CA TYR A 98 14.06 -16.43 -6.54
C TYR A 98 14.15 -15.70 -7.88
N LEU A 99 13.01 -15.63 -8.55
CA LEU A 99 12.82 -14.85 -9.76
C LEU A 99 11.93 -13.66 -9.43
N ILE A 100 12.50 -12.46 -9.51
CA ILE A 100 11.79 -11.22 -9.24
C ILE A 100 11.55 -10.51 -10.58
N ASN A 101 10.29 -10.41 -10.98
CA ASN A 101 9.89 -9.61 -12.14
C ASN A 101 9.59 -8.21 -11.66
N LEU A 102 10.52 -7.29 -11.91
CA LEU A 102 10.40 -5.89 -11.58
C LEU A 102 9.75 -5.15 -12.74
N ILE A 103 8.65 -4.45 -12.48
CA ILE A 103 7.96 -3.61 -13.45
C ILE A 103 8.22 -2.17 -13.05
N ASP A 104 9.03 -1.49 -13.84
CA ASP A 104 9.25 -0.06 -13.68
C ASP A 104 8.00 0.67 -14.20
N SER A 105 7.34 1.47 -13.36
CA SER A 105 6.08 2.15 -13.72
C SER A 105 6.28 3.66 -13.78
N PRO A 106 5.68 4.40 -14.74
CA PRO A 106 5.93 5.84 -14.91
C PRO A 106 5.71 6.66 -13.62
N GLY A 107 6.62 7.61 -13.35
CA GLY A 107 6.50 8.48 -12.19
C GLY A 107 5.54 9.65 -12.41
N HIS A 108 5.25 10.05 -13.65
CA HIS A 108 4.49 11.27 -13.95
C HIS A 108 2.96 11.07 -13.83
N VAL A 109 2.24 12.09 -13.35
CA VAL A 109 0.75 12.10 -13.20
C VAL A 109 0.02 11.68 -14.47
N ASP A 110 0.53 12.12 -15.62
CA ASP A 110 -0.10 11.91 -16.93
C ASP A 110 -0.11 10.44 -17.36
N PHE A 111 0.79 9.60 -16.83
CA PHE A 111 0.92 8.18 -17.20
C PHE A 111 0.31 7.24 -16.14
N SER A 112 -0.60 7.77 -15.35
CA SER A 112 -1.24 7.06 -14.26
C SER A 112 -2.08 5.83 -14.65
N SER A 113 -2.55 5.74 -15.90
CA SER A 113 -3.17 4.54 -16.45
C SER A 113 -2.17 3.39 -16.61
N GLU A 114 -0.91 3.68 -16.91
CA GLU A 114 0.16 2.68 -16.95
C GLU A 114 0.53 2.19 -15.55
N VAL A 115 0.66 3.11 -14.58
CA VAL A 115 0.91 2.75 -13.16
C VAL A 115 -0.19 1.83 -12.64
N THR A 116 -1.44 2.13 -12.99
CA THR A 116 -2.59 1.28 -12.66
C THR A 116 -2.48 -0.12 -13.27
N ALA A 117 -2.07 -0.21 -14.53
CA ALA A 117 -1.91 -1.48 -15.22
C ALA A 117 -0.78 -2.31 -14.60
N ALA A 118 0.35 -1.66 -14.28
CA ALA A 118 1.48 -2.28 -13.59
C ALA A 118 1.05 -2.84 -12.23
N LEU A 119 0.29 -2.09 -11.43
CA LEU A 119 -0.16 -2.54 -10.11
C LEU A 119 -1.10 -3.75 -10.16
N ARG A 120 -1.84 -3.94 -11.25
CA ARG A 120 -2.73 -5.10 -11.40
C ARG A 120 -2.01 -6.41 -11.68
N ILE A 121 -0.84 -6.33 -12.30
CA ILE A 121 -0.05 -7.50 -12.67
C ILE A 121 1.02 -7.83 -11.63
N THR A 122 1.22 -6.96 -10.62
CA THR A 122 2.20 -7.14 -9.56
C THR A 122 1.57 -7.62 -8.27
N ASP A 123 2.26 -8.52 -7.57
CA ASP A 123 1.90 -9.04 -6.25
C ASP A 123 2.31 -8.06 -5.13
N GLY A 124 3.23 -7.13 -5.42
CA GLY A 124 3.66 -6.10 -4.50
C GLY A 124 4.25 -4.87 -5.19
N ALA A 125 4.53 -3.84 -4.40
CA ALA A 125 5.11 -2.60 -4.89
C ALA A 125 6.24 -2.12 -3.96
N LEU A 126 7.30 -1.59 -4.57
CA LEU A 126 8.39 -0.88 -3.92
C LEU A 126 8.11 0.62 -4.04
N VAL A 127 7.84 1.27 -2.91
CA VAL A 127 7.55 2.71 -2.86
C VAL A 127 8.83 3.47 -2.52
N VAL A 128 9.26 4.32 -3.44
CA VAL A 128 10.42 5.21 -3.27
C VAL A 128 9.92 6.60 -2.89
N VAL A 129 10.49 7.14 -1.81
CA VAL A 129 10.12 8.44 -1.25
C VAL A 129 11.38 9.24 -1.03
N ASP A 130 11.43 10.46 -1.57
CA ASP A 130 12.55 11.36 -1.35
C ASP A 130 12.61 11.83 0.12
N CYS A 131 13.82 11.94 0.66
CA CYS A 131 14.02 12.29 2.07
C CYS A 131 13.79 13.79 2.38
N VAL A 132 13.87 14.66 1.37
CA VAL A 132 13.68 16.11 1.47
C VAL A 132 12.24 16.48 1.16
N GLU A 133 11.69 15.97 0.06
CA GLU A 133 10.34 16.27 -0.40
C GLU A 133 9.26 15.45 0.34
N GLY A 134 9.63 14.27 0.84
CA GLY A 134 8.71 13.36 1.49
C GLY A 134 7.68 12.78 0.51
N VAL A 135 6.48 12.47 1.02
CA VAL A 135 5.43 11.82 0.22
C VAL A 135 4.69 12.86 -0.61
N CYS A 136 4.94 12.86 -1.92
CA CYS A 136 4.25 13.74 -2.86
C CYS A 136 2.86 13.21 -3.27
N VAL A 137 2.03 14.11 -3.80
CA VAL A 137 0.61 13.85 -4.17
C VAL A 137 0.42 12.67 -5.13
N GLN A 138 1.40 12.35 -5.97
CA GLN A 138 1.33 11.22 -6.91
C GLN A 138 1.40 9.89 -6.18
N THR A 139 2.41 9.70 -5.31
CA THR A 139 2.56 8.50 -4.49
C THR A 139 1.32 8.30 -3.63
N GLU A 140 0.78 9.37 -3.05
CA GLU A 140 -0.47 9.34 -2.29
C GLU A 140 -1.67 8.94 -3.16
N THR A 141 -1.80 9.49 -4.37
CA THR A 141 -2.91 9.21 -5.28
C THR A 141 -2.92 7.76 -5.75
N VAL A 142 -1.75 7.18 -6.02
CA VAL A 142 -1.61 5.79 -6.44
C VAL A 142 -1.96 4.83 -5.29
N LEU A 143 -1.51 5.15 -4.06
CA LEU A 143 -1.79 4.33 -2.88
C LEU A 143 -3.27 4.40 -2.44
N ARG A 144 -3.97 5.50 -2.74
CA ARG A 144 -5.40 5.70 -2.41
C ARG A 144 -6.36 4.96 -3.33
N GLN A 145 -5.89 4.40 -4.43
CA GLN A 145 -6.73 3.75 -5.42
C GLN A 145 -6.98 2.29 -5.05
N ALA A 146 -8.23 1.85 -5.24
CA ALA A 146 -8.61 0.45 -5.10
C ALA A 146 -9.25 -0.07 -6.40
N PRO A 147 -9.00 -1.34 -6.79
CA PRO A 147 -9.68 -1.94 -7.93
C PRO A 147 -11.16 -2.19 -7.63
N GLU A 148 -12.00 -2.16 -8.66
CA GLU A 148 -13.44 -2.41 -8.57
C GLU A 148 -13.78 -3.74 -7.86
N GLN A 149 -12.97 -4.77 -8.08
CA GLN A 149 -13.13 -6.09 -7.46
C GLN A 149 -12.96 -6.06 -5.93
N ALA A 150 -12.19 -5.10 -5.40
CA ALA A 150 -11.97 -4.94 -3.97
C ALA A 150 -13.09 -4.13 -3.29
N LEU A 151 -13.98 -3.46 -4.04
CA LEU A 151 -15.05 -2.63 -3.49
C LEU A 151 -15.93 -3.39 -2.49
N GLY A 152 -16.31 -4.63 -2.81
CA GLY A 152 -17.12 -5.45 -1.90
C GLY A 152 -16.45 -5.67 -0.55
N GLY A 153 -15.14 -5.90 -0.54
CA GLY A 153 -14.34 -6.03 0.69
C GLY A 153 -14.26 -4.71 1.46
N ILE A 154 -14.06 -3.58 0.76
CA ILE A 154 -14.01 -2.24 1.36
C ILE A 154 -15.34 -1.90 2.03
N TYR A 155 -16.46 -2.07 1.32
CA TYR A 155 -17.80 -1.84 1.84
C TYR A 155 -18.13 -2.76 3.02
N GLY A 156 -17.76 -4.03 2.95
CA GLY A 156 -17.95 -4.97 4.05
C GLY A 156 -17.26 -4.53 5.33
N VAL A 157 -15.99 -4.13 5.24
CA VAL A 157 -15.21 -3.70 6.42
C VAL A 157 -15.70 -2.35 6.94
N LEU A 158 -16.02 -1.39 6.06
CA LEU A 158 -16.56 -0.09 6.47
C LEU A 158 -17.89 -0.27 7.19
N ASN A 159 -18.83 -1.06 6.65
CA ASN A 159 -20.12 -1.32 7.30
C ASN A 159 -19.95 -2.00 8.67
N GLN A 160 -19.07 -3.00 8.77
CA GLN A 160 -18.76 -3.66 10.04
C GLN A 160 -18.23 -2.68 11.10
N LYS A 161 -17.45 -1.69 10.65
CA LYS A 161 -16.79 -0.69 11.49
C LYS A 161 -17.53 0.65 11.55
N ARG A 162 -18.83 0.66 11.18
CA ARG A 162 -19.70 1.85 11.23
C ARG A 162 -19.15 3.04 10.45
N GLY A 163 -18.41 2.75 9.39
CA GLY A 163 -17.93 3.76 8.46
C GLY A 163 -19.06 4.28 7.57
N HIS A 164 -19.02 5.55 7.24
CA HIS A 164 -19.98 6.21 6.37
C HIS A 164 -19.28 6.71 5.11
N VAL A 165 -19.52 6.05 3.98
CA VAL A 165 -19.00 6.48 2.67
C VAL A 165 -19.78 7.71 2.21
N PHE A 166 -19.07 8.79 1.92
CA PHE A 166 -19.68 10.04 1.43
C PHE A 166 -19.21 10.43 0.04
N GLU A 167 -18.14 9.83 -0.47
CA GLU A 167 -17.65 10.05 -1.84
C GLU A 167 -17.13 8.73 -2.40
N GLU A 168 -17.65 8.35 -3.55
CA GLU A 168 -17.13 7.27 -4.39
C GLU A 168 -16.88 7.86 -5.78
N MET A 169 -15.61 7.83 -6.22
CA MET A 169 -15.23 8.35 -7.52
C MET A 169 -14.51 7.29 -8.32
N GLN A 170 -15.15 6.83 -9.40
CA GLN A 170 -14.48 6.01 -10.40
C GLN A 170 -13.53 6.90 -11.20
N ARG A 171 -12.29 6.44 -11.38
CA ARG A 171 -11.32 7.12 -12.23
C ARG A 171 -11.67 6.88 -13.71
N PRO A 172 -11.95 7.92 -14.51
CA PRO A 172 -12.37 7.75 -15.90
C PRO A 172 -11.38 6.89 -16.70
N GLY A 173 -11.91 5.93 -17.46
CA GLY A 173 -11.12 5.03 -18.30
C GLY A 173 -10.41 3.89 -17.56
N THR A 174 -10.59 3.72 -16.24
CA THR A 174 -10.00 2.63 -15.47
C THR A 174 -11.01 2.05 -14.47
N PRO A 175 -11.01 0.73 -14.17
CA PRO A 175 -11.84 0.18 -13.10
C PRO A 175 -11.18 0.38 -11.72
N LEU A 176 -10.68 1.58 -11.46
CA LEU A 176 -10.17 2.01 -10.16
C LEU A 176 -11.09 3.03 -9.54
N TYR A 177 -11.18 2.98 -8.21
CA TYR A 177 -12.04 3.81 -7.40
C TYR A 177 -11.24 4.49 -6.30
N ASN A 178 -11.57 5.75 -6.06
CA ASN A 178 -11.23 6.45 -4.82
C ASN A 178 -12.48 6.51 -3.96
N ILE A 179 -12.36 6.03 -2.71
CA ILE A 179 -13.46 6.05 -1.73
C ILE A 179 -13.04 6.94 -0.59
N LYS A 180 -13.91 7.88 -0.20
CA LYS A 180 -13.79 8.63 1.05
C LYS A 180 -14.93 8.24 1.97
N ALA A 181 -14.57 7.93 3.21
CA ALA A 181 -15.49 7.53 4.24
C ALA A 181 -15.09 8.13 5.58
N TYR A 182 -16.09 8.49 6.39
CA TYR A 182 -15.88 8.73 7.80
C TYR A 182 -15.80 7.41 8.53
N LEU A 183 -14.89 7.32 9.51
CA LEU A 183 -14.72 6.16 10.36
C LEU A 183 -14.59 6.64 11.81
N PRO A 184 -15.39 6.12 12.76
CA PRO A 184 -15.21 6.47 14.16
C PRO A 184 -13.78 6.15 14.61
N VAL A 185 -13.13 7.08 15.33
CA VAL A 185 -11.72 6.94 15.74
C VAL A 185 -11.47 5.64 16.49
N ILE A 186 -12.42 5.19 17.32
CA ILE A 186 -12.30 3.92 18.04
C ILE A 186 -12.29 2.69 17.12
N GLU A 187 -12.91 2.79 15.94
CA GLU A 187 -12.96 1.72 14.95
C GLU A 187 -11.75 1.72 14.01
N SER A 188 -11.00 2.82 13.97
CA SER A 188 -9.76 2.93 13.17
C SER A 188 -8.67 1.97 13.64
N PHE A 189 -8.67 1.57 14.91
CA PHE A 189 -7.72 0.60 15.43
C PHE A 189 -7.91 -0.77 14.76
N GLY A 190 -6.83 -1.28 14.18
CA GLY A 190 -6.83 -2.53 13.42
C GLY A 190 -7.52 -2.47 12.05
N PHE A 191 -8.09 -1.32 11.67
CA PHE A 191 -8.79 -1.15 10.39
C PHE A 191 -7.92 -1.54 9.19
N SER A 192 -6.67 -1.08 9.14
CA SER A 192 -5.76 -1.38 8.02
C SER A 192 -5.51 -2.88 7.86
N GLY A 193 -5.40 -3.63 8.96
CA GLY A 193 -5.23 -5.08 8.92
C GLY A 193 -6.46 -5.80 8.41
N THR A 194 -7.64 -5.42 8.92
CA THR A 194 -8.92 -5.98 8.48
C THR A 194 -9.22 -5.66 7.02
N LEU A 195 -8.99 -4.42 6.58
CA LEU A 195 -9.18 -3.99 5.20
C LEU A 195 -8.25 -4.75 4.25
N ARG A 196 -6.97 -4.87 4.62
CA ARG A 196 -5.99 -5.64 3.83
C ARG A 196 -6.44 -7.09 3.68
N ALA A 197 -6.91 -7.74 4.75
CA ALA A 197 -7.39 -9.11 4.70
C ALA A 197 -8.64 -9.26 3.81
N ALA A 198 -9.60 -8.33 3.91
CA ALA A 198 -10.83 -8.36 3.13
C ALA A 198 -10.65 -8.06 1.63
N THR A 199 -9.55 -7.39 1.28
CA THR A 199 -9.23 -6.98 -0.10
C THR A 199 -8.05 -7.74 -0.69
N SER A 200 -7.57 -8.79 -0.03
CA SER A 200 -6.36 -9.53 -0.43
C SER A 200 -5.13 -8.63 -0.65
N GLY A 201 -5.06 -7.50 0.07
CA GLY A 201 -4.00 -6.51 -0.04
C GLY A 201 -4.12 -5.52 -1.19
N GLN A 202 -5.26 -5.48 -1.89
CA GLN A 202 -5.47 -4.62 -3.05
C GLN A 202 -5.94 -3.20 -2.70
N ALA A 203 -6.30 -2.93 -1.45
CA ALA A 203 -6.70 -1.60 -0.99
C ALA A 203 -5.90 -1.17 0.24
N PHE A 204 -5.48 0.10 0.25
CA PHE A 204 -4.72 0.70 1.34
C PHE A 204 -5.49 1.88 1.93
N PRO A 205 -5.77 1.89 3.24
CA PRO A 205 -6.48 3.00 3.84
C PRO A 205 -5.51 4.09 4.27
N GLN A 206 -5.94 5.34 4.13
CA GLN A 206 -5.32 6.49 4.79
C GLN A 206 -6.34 7.13 5.71
N CYS A 207 -5.99 7.25 6.99
CA CYS A 207 -6.85 7.83 8.00
C CYS A 207 -6.31 9.19 8.42
N VAL A 208 -7.14 10.22 8.32
CA VAL A 208 -6.85 11.58 8.79
C VAL A 208 -8.01 12.00 9.69
N PHE A 209 -7.72 12.72 10.77
CA PHE A 209 -8.78 13.30 11.60
C PHE A 209 -9.50 14.41 10.83
N ASP A 210 -10.82 14.35 10.79
CA ASP A 210 -11.65 15.32 10.06
C ASP A 210 -12.40 16.24 11.03
N HIS A 211 -13.35 15.69 11.81
CA HIS A 211 -14.14 16.46 12.77
C HIS A 211 -14.61 15.61 13.96
N TRP A 212 -15.25 16.28 14.93
CA TRP A 212 -16.04 15.64 15.97
C TRP A 212 -17.50 15.64 15.57
N ASP A 213 -18.18 14.50 15.75
CA ASP A 213 -19.62 14.37 15.51
C ASP A 213 -20.32 13.80 16.74
N MET A 214 -21.60 14.13 16.90
CA MET A 214 -22.42 13.62 17.98
C MET A 214 -22.74 12.15 17.75
N MET A 215 -22.55 11.33 18.79
CA MET A 215 -23.01 9.95 18.73
C MET A 215 -24.54 9.91 18.68
N SER A 216 -25.10 8.99 17.90
CA SER A 216 -26.55 8.79 17.77
C SER A 216 -27.24 8.21 19.01
N SER A 217 -26.50 7.99 20.10
CA SER A 217 -27.00 7.33 21.31
C SER A 217 -26.62 8.11 22.56
N ASP A 218 -27.54 8.21 23.52
CA ASP A 218 -27.34 8.91 24.78
C ASP A 218 -26.48 8.08 25.75
N PRO A 219 -25.34 8.61 26.26
CA PRO A 219 -24.53 7.92 27.27
C PRO A 219 -25.21 7.74 28.64
N LEU A 220 -26.29 8.47 28.95
CA LEU A 220 -27.03 8.35 30.20
C LEU A 220 -28.04 7.20 30.19
N ASP A 221 -28.52 6.81 29.02
CA ASP A 221 -29.46 5.71 28.87
C ASP A 221 -28.76 4.35 29.02
N ALA A 222 -29.14 3.61 30.07
CA ALA A 222 -28.57 2.30 30.34
C ALA A 222 -28.86 1.32 29.19
N GLY A 223 -27.81 0.69 28.67
CA GLY A 223 -27.89 -0.26 27.57
C GLY A 223 -27.59 0.32 26.17
N THR A 224 -27.38 1.64 26.05
CA THR A 224 -26.90 2.22 24.80
C THR A 224 -25.41 1.94 24.59
N GLN A 225 -24.96 2.00 23.33
CA GLN A 225 -23.55 1.83 23.01
C GLN A 225 -22.68 2.96 23.57
N ALA A 226 -23.19 4.21 23.58
CA ALA A 226 -22.50 5.33 24.22
C ALA A 226 -22.33 5.10 25.72
N HIS A 227 -23.34 4.54 26.40
CA HIS A 227 -23.25 4.20 27.82
C HIS A 227 -22.13 3.19 28.07
N GLN A 228 -22.11 2.08 27.32
CA GLN A 228 -21.07 1.06 27.45
C GLN A 228 -19.67 1.63 27.19
N LEU A 229 -19.53 2.46 26.16
CA LEU A 229 -18.27 3.13 25.83
C LEU A 229 -17.76 4.01 26.98
N VAL A 230 -18.64 4.80 27.59
CA VAL A 230 -18.30 5.64 28.74
C VAL A 230 -17.88 4.79 29.93
N LEU A 231 -18.59 3.69 30.21
CA LEU A 231 -18.23 2.76 31.29
C LEU A 231 -16.85 2.13 31.08
N ASP A 232 -16.53 1.69 29.87
CA ASP A 232 -15.24 1.09 29.53
C ASP A 232 -14.09 2.11 29.67
N ILE A 233 -14.31 3.36 29.23
CA ILE A 233 -13.35 4.46 29.41
C ILE A 233 -13.13 4.75 30.90
N ARG A 234 -14.21 4.80 31.70
CA ARG A 234 -14.14 5.05 33.15
C ARG A 234 -13.40 3.93 33.86
N LYS A 235 -13.69 2.66 33.52
CA LYS A 235 -12.96 1.48 34.02
C LYS A 235 -11.47 1.59 33.72
N ARG A 236 -11.10 1.94 32.48
CA ARG A 236 -9.70 2.13 32.07
C ARG A 236 -9.01 3.27 32.82
N LYS A 237 -9.74 4.33 33.18
CA LYS A 237 -9.24 5.47 33.97
C LYS A 237 -9.27 5.22 35.49
N GLY A 238 -9.69 4.04 35.96
CA GLY A 238 -9.82 3.75 37.39
C GLY A 238 -10.97 4.50 38.09
N LEU A 239 -11.92 5.03 37.32
CA LEU A 239 -13.09 5.72 37.83
C LEU A 239 -14.22 4.73 38.12
N LYS A 240 -15.18 5.15 38.96
CA LYS A 240 -16.39 4.37 39.26
C LYS A 240 -17.13 4.05 37.95
N GLN A 241 -17.46 2.78 37.72
CA GLN A 241 -18.22 2.28 36.56
C GLN A 241 -19.71 2.61 36.68
N ALA A 242 -20.01 3.87 36.92
CA ALA A 242 -21.33 4.45 36.89
C ALA A 242 -21.19 5.81 36.22
N VAL A 243 -22.08 6.13 35.29
CA VAL A 243 -22.12 7.47 34.71
C VAL A 243 -22.58 8.42 35.83
N THR A 244 -21.79 9.46 36.07
CA THR A 244 -22.08 10.43 37.12
C THR A 244 -23.35 11.20 36.72
N PRO A 245 -24.42 11.19 37.54
CA PRO A 245 -25.62 11.94 37.23
C PRO A 245 -25.34 13.45 37.22
N LEU A 246 -26.11 14.21 36.42
CA LEU A 246 -25.94 15.66 36.29
C LEU A 246 -25.97 16.40 37.64
N SER A 247 -26.75 15.89 38.60
CA SER A 247 -26.88 16.45 39.95
C SER A 247 -25.59 16.50 40.76
N GLU A 248 -24.56 15.72 40.42
CA GLU A 248 -23.24 15.83 41.07
C GLU A 248 -22.41 17.00 40.53
N PHE A 249 -22.79 17.58 39.38
CA PHE A 249 -22.13 18.75 38.78
C PHE A 249 -22.88 20.06 39.01
N GLU A 250 -24.08 19.99 39.59
CA GLU A 250 -24.85 21.16 39.99
C GLU A 250 -24.22 21.76 41.25
N ASP A 251 -23.96 23.08 41.23
CA ASP A 251 -23.56 23.79 42.44
C ASP A 251 -24.69 23.69 43.46
N LYS A 252 -24.37 23.22 44.66
CA LYS A 252 -25.31 23.21 45.79
C LYS A 252 -25.50 24.66 46.24
N LEU A 253 -26.57 25.29 45.77
CA LEU A 253 -27.08 26.56 46.29
C LEU A 253 -27.45 26.46 47.77
#